data_AF-A0A1V4CUJ9-F1
#
_entry.id   AF-A0A1V4CUJ9-F1
#
_cell.length_a   1.000
_cell.length_b   1.000
_cell.length_c   1.000
_cell.angle_alpha   90.00
_cell.angle_beta   90.00
_cell.angle_gamma   90.00
#
_symmetry.space_group_name_H-M   'P 1'
#
loop_
_entity.id
_entity.type
_entity.pdbx_description
1 polymer ?
#
loop_
_entity_poly.entity_id
_entity_poly.type
_entity_poly.pdbx_seq_one_letter_code
_entity_poly.pdbx_strand_id
1 'polypeptide(L)'
;MSSTTSTGFCRVTVVAPDSRIDVALPDDIALADLYPEILRLTGQTQPTGTPVGYHFVRRDGTVLDGSRSLAAQRVLDGDVLSMRPFAQSLPPVVRDDVSDAISSTVAGDHALWNARYLRACGLFGGALLLIFMGFVLWFADPVKHDMHGLPGVIAGGVGLLLAVFAGVRARVYDDRASAIALGLAALPHVMIGGSGVLALDAGEGIGRLQFLLGCVAVLIVSVALVAAMPSGDAPFVAAVVLSAFGTLATFCQIVTDTGAAGTAAVCAAVAIAAIAFLPGLSARAARLPIGYVAPRDASRNDYGASGGIELDNPVSAVARPVDGERIAAQVKRGHELLLGLVGGCAAVVVGSSAVLGFSDGTWAQLLALAAGLAMLLRARLFRYTWQVGCVLASGVTSLALLILGLALNPPTSAVIDLLSGDSGPLNIRTVWLTASVAFGALILIAIALIVPKKSVTPFWGRFGDLVEGAMLLSITPLVLAVLDVYAKARGLVSK
;
A
#
# COMPACT_ATOMS: atom_id res chain seq x y z
N MET A 1 -34.46 1.09 -46.36
CA MET A 1 -35.11 0.51 -45.16
C MET A 1 -34.63 -0.92 -45.04
N SER A 2 -33.62 -1.17 -44.21
CA SER A 2 -33.06 -2.50 -44.02
C SER A 2 -33.86 -3.21 -42.94
N SER A 3 -34.64 -4.21 -43.31
CA SER A 3 -35.33 -5.09 -42.37
C SER A 3 -34.28 -5.93 -41.64
N THR A 4 -33.99 -5.59 -40.39
CA THR A 4 -33.34 -6.52 -39.46
C THR A 4 -34.30 -7.68 -39.26
N THR A 5 -33.95 -8.85 -39.78
CA THR A 5 -34.58 -10.12 -39.45
C THR A 5 -34.50 -10.29 -37.94
N SER A 6 -35.59 -9.98 -37.22
CA SER A 6 -35.72 -10.34 -35.81
C SER A 6 -35.66 -11.86 -35.76
N THR A 7 -34.64 -12.40 -35.10
CA THR A 7 -34.53 -13.84 -34.85
C THR A 7 -35.51 -14.30 -33.78
N GLY A 8 -36.36 -13.43 -33.23
CA GLY A 8 -37.24 -13.75 -32.11
C GLY A 8 -36.51 -14.02 -30.79
N PHE A 9 -35.22 -13.69 -30.72
CA PHE A 9 -34.35 -13.94 -29.57
C PHE A 9 -33.53 -12.70 -29.24
N CYS A 10 -33.41 -12.41 -27.95
CA CYS A 10 -32.58 -11.37 -27.37
C CYS A 10 -31.44 -12.01 -26.54
N ARG A 11 -30.19 -11.67 -26.85
CA ARG A 11 -29.00 -12.10 -26.11
C ARG A 11 -28.81 -11.22 -24.90
N VAL A 12 -29.00 -11.75 -23.70
CA VAL A 12 -28.83 -11.00 -22.45
C VAL A 12 -27.84 -11.71 -21.53
N THR A 13 -27.17 -10.92 -20.70
CA THR A 13 -26.36 -11.45 -19.61
C THR A 13 -27.19 -11.45 -18.33
N VAL A 14 -27.47 -12.64 -17.78
CA VAL A 14 -28.13 -12.78 -16.49
C VAL A 14 -27.09 -12.89 -15.38
N VAL A 15 -27.18 -12.00 -14.40
CA VAL A 15 -26.33 -12.00 -13.20
C VAL A 15 -27.17 -12.42 -12.00
N ALA A 16 -27.00 -13.66 -11.56
CA ALA A 16 -27.53 -14.18 -10.31
C ALA A 16 -26.52 -14.02 -9.17
N PRO A 17 -26.90 -14.25 -7.89
CA PRO A 17 -26.02 -14.05 -6.73
C PRO A 17 -24.66 -14.75 -6.84
N ASP A 18 -24.66 -16.01 -7.29
CA ASP A 18 -23.46 -16.86 -7.33
C ASP A 18 -23.04 -17.26 -8.76
N SER A 19 -23.74 -16.77 -9.77
CA SER A 19 -23.48 -17.17 -11.16
C SER A 19 -23.78 -16.05 -12.15
N ARG A 20 -23.00 -15.99 -13.23
CA ARG A 20 -23.26 -15.12 -14.37
C ARG A 20 -23.29 -15.98 -15.63
N ILE A 21 -24.36 -15.84 -16.41
CA ILE A 21 -24.55 -16.60 -17.65
C ILE A 21 -25.01 -15.67 -18.77
N ASP A 22 -24.55 -15.94 -19.99
CA ASP A 22 -25.03 -15.27 -21.19
C ASP A 22 -26.01 -16.21 -21.90
N VAL A 23 -27.25 -15.76 -22.09
CA VAL A 23 -28.35 -16.58 -22.60
C VAL A 23 -29.07 -15.84 -23.71
N ALA A 24 -29.43 -16.57 -24.77
CA ALA A 24 -30.36 -16.08 -25.77
C ALA A 24 -31.78 -16.46 -25.34
N LEU A 25 -32.60 -15.47 -25.00
CA LEU A 25 -33.98 -15.64 -24.54
C LEU A 25 -34.96 -15.20 -25.62
N PRO A 26 -36.09 -15.89 -25.83
CA PRO A 26 -37.15 -15.42 -26.72
C PRO A 26 -37.60 -14.00 -26.35
N ASP A 27 -37.74 -13.11 -27.32
CA ASP A 27 -38.05 -11.69 -27.08
C ASP A 27 -39.56 -11.38 -27.07
N ASP A 28 -40.39 -12.30 -27.56
CA ASP A 28 -41.84 -12.22 -27.71
C ASP A 28 -42.64 -12.91 -26.59
N ILE A 29 -42.00 -13.77 -25.79
CA ILE A 29 -42.61 -14.49 -24.66
C ILE A 29 -42.57 -13.64 -23.38
N ALA A 30 -43.59 -13.76 -22.53
CA ALA A 30 -43.63 -13.11 -21.23
C ALA A 30 -42.45 -13.57 -20.35
N LEU A 31 -41.83 -12.62 -19.66
CA LEU A 31 -40.65 -12.87 -18.86
C LEU A 31 -40.90 -13.92 -17.75
N ALA A 32 -42.11 -14.00 -17.19
CA ALA A 32 -42.50 -14.99 -16.18
C ALA A 32 -42.41 -16.44 -16.67
N ASP A 33 -42.69 -16.70 -17.95
CA ASP A 33 -42.63 -18.05 -18.52
C ASP A 33 -41.18 -18.52 -18.73
N LEU A 34 -40.25 -17.57 -18.83
CA LEU A 34 -38.81 -17.84 -18.95
C LEU A 34 -38.13 -18.08 -17.60
N TYR A 35 -38.79 -17.77 -16.47
CA TYR A 35 -38.21 -17.89 -15.12
C TYR A 35 -37.71 -19.29 -14.79
N PRO A 36 -38.48 -20.38 -14.99
CA PRO A 36 -38.02 -21.72 -14.61
C PRO A 36 -36.77 -22.13 -15.38
N GLU A 37 -36.66 -21.73 -16.64
CA GLU A 37 -35.53 -22.04 -17.50
C GLU A 37 -34.29 -21.24 -17.08
N ILE A 38 -34.44 -19.93 -16.82
CA ILE A 38 -33.33 -19.09 -16.34
C ILE A 38 -32.86 -19.56 -14.95
N LEU A 39 -33.77 -19.95 -14.07
CA LEU A 39 -33.45 -20.54 -12.76
C LEU A 39 -32.65 -21.84 -12.89
N ARG A 40 -33.06 -22.71 -13.82
CA ARG A 40 -32.35 -23.96 -14.11
C ARG A 40 -30.94 -23.69 -14.66
N LEU A 41 -30.81 -22.76 -15.60
CA LEU A 41 -29.52 -22.39 -16.22
C LEU A 41 -28.57 -21.68 -15.25
N THR A 42 -29.10 -20.91 -14.30
CA THR A 42 -28.32 -20.24 -13.24
C THR A 42 -28.05 -21.14 -12.03
N GLY A 43 -28.64 -22.34 -11.98
CA GLY A 43 -28.49 -23.28 -10.87
C GLY A 43 -29.05 -22.74 -9.54
N GLN A 44 -29.93 -21.75 -9.58
CA GLN A 44 -30.42 -21.06 -8.39
C GLN A 44 -31.56 -21.85 -7.74
N THR A 45 -31.34 -22.33 -6.53
CA THR A 45 -32.34 -22.99 -5.69
C THR A 45 -32.78 -22.07 -4.56
N GLN A 46 -34.08 -21.94 -4.33
CA GLN A 46 -34.58 -21.08 -3.25
C GLN A 46 -34.39 -21.75 -1.87
N PRO A 47 -33.82 -21.03 -0.88
CA PRO A 47 -33.74 -21.51 0.49
C PRO A 47 -35.13 -21.69 1.11
N THR A 48 -35.33 -22.76 1.87
CA THR A 48 -36.57 -23.03 2.60
C THR A 48 -36.86 -21.89 3.59
N GLY A 49 -38.04 -21.25 3.48
CA GLY A 49 -38.48 -20.18 4.39
C GLY A 49 -38.35 -18.73 3.88
N THR A 50 -37.94 -18.52 2.61
CA THR A 50 -37.90 -17.18 1.98
C THR A 50 -39.13 -16.95 1.09
N PRO A 51 -39.68 -15.73 0.97
CA PRO A 51 -40.73 -15.41 0.00
C PRO A 51 -40.37 -15.89 -1.41
N VAL A 52 -41.32 -16.56 -2.08
CA VAL A 52 -41.06 -17.23 -3.35
C VAL A 52 -40.84 -16.25 -4.49
N GLY A 53 -39.73 -16.41 -5.22
CA GLY A 53 -39.52 -15.80 -6.53
C GLY A 53 -38.32 -14.87 -6.65
N TYR A 54 -37.98 -14.56 -7.90
CA TYR A 54 -36.94 -13.62 -8.29
C TYR A 54 -37.55 -12.54 -9.18
N HIS A 55 -36.96 -11.36 -9.13
CA HIS A 55 -37.25 -10.29 -10.09
C HIS A 55 -35.97 -9.93 -10.84
N PHE A 56 -36.13 -9.53 -12.10
CA PHE A 56 -35.03 -9.07 -12.93
C PHE A 56 -34.97 -7.55 -12.89
N VAL A 57 -33.78 -7.03 -12.66
CA VAL A 57 -33.51 -5.60 -12.59
C VAL A 57 -32.49 -5.25 -13.66
N ARG A 58 -32.78 -4.25 -14.47
CA ARG A 58 -31.83 -3.73 -15.45
C ARG A 58 -30.74 -2.93 -14.73
N ARG A 59 -29.60 -2.72 -15.39
CA ARG A 59 -28.45 -1.97 -14.85
C ARG A 59 -28.80 -0.56 -14.32
N ASP A 60 -29.83 0.07 -14.87
CA ASP A 60 -30.33 1.39 -14.47
C ASP A 60 -31.19 1.35 -13.18
N GLY A 61 -31.45 0.16 -12.63
CA GLY A 61 -32.29 -0.03 -11.45
C GLY A 61 -33.76 -0.26 -11.75
N THR A 62 -34.17 -0.28 -13.02
CA THR A 62 -35.56 -0.54 -13.41
C THR A 62 -35.90 -2.01 -13.19
N VAL A 63 -36.96 -2.28 -12.42
CA VAL A 63 -37.49 -3.64 -12.21
C VAL A 63 -38.32 -4.03 -13.43
N LEU A 64 -38.00 -5.17 -14.03
CA LEU A 64 -38.76 -5.73 -15.15
C LEU A 64 -40.06 -6.38 -14.64
N ASP A 65 -41.13 -6.13 -15.38
CA ASP A 65 -42.44 -6.70 -15.17
C ASP A 65 -42.47 -8.12 -15.76
N GLY A 66 -42.74 -9.11 -14.92
CA GLY A 66 -42.83 -10.51 -15.34
C GLY A 66 -43.96 -10.79 -16.33
N SER A 67 -44.99 -9.95 -16.37
CA SER A 67 -46.14 -10.13 -17.27
C SER A 67 -45.89 -9.68 -18.72
N ARG A 68 -44.75 -9.03 -19.00
CA ARG A 68 -44.42 -8.46 -20.31
C ARG A 68 -43.23 -9.16 -20.93
N SER A 69 -43.16 -9.16 -22.26
CA SER A 69 -42.00 -9.70 -22.99
C SER A 69 -40.79 -8.78 -22.94
N LEU A 70 -39.61 -9.31 -23.26
CA LEU A 70 -38.37 -8.54 -23.29
C LEU A 70 -38.42 -7.42 -24.35
N ALA A 71 -39.01 -7.69 -25.52
CA ALA A 71 -39.21 -6.70 -26.57
C ALA A 71 -40.17 -5.58 -26.13
N ALA A 72 -41.27 -5.92 -25.45
CA ALA A 72 -42.24 -4.94 -24.94
C ALA A 72 -41.64 -4.02 -23.87
N GLN A 73 -40.61 -4.48 -23.16
CA GLN A 73 -39.87 -3.73 -22.14
C GLN A 73 -38.59 -3.06 -22.67
N ARG A 74 -38.36 -3.11 -24.00
CA ARG A 74 -37.19 -2.52 -24.69
C ARG A 74 -35.86 -3.00 -24.13
N VAL A 75 -35.77 -4.30 -23.81
CA VAL A 75 -34.51 -4.97 -23.51
C VAL A 75 -33.80 -5.28 -24.83
N LEU A 76 -32.55 -4.83 -24.93
CA LEU A 76 -31.73 -4.93 -26.14
C LEU A 76 -30.69 -6.03 -26.02
N ASP A 77 -30.20 -6.52 -27.16
CA ASP A 77 -29.06 -7.42 -27.22
C ASP A 77 -27.84 -6.82 -26.49
N GLY A 78 -27.27 -7.60 -25.57
CA GLY A 78 -26.15 -7.22 -24.72
C GLY A 78 -26.55 -6.56 -23.40
N ASP A 79 -27.84 -6.40 -23.11
CA ASP A 79 -28.29 -5.90 -21.81
C ASP A 79 -27.95 -6.88 -20.68
N VAL A 80 -27.60 -6.30 -19.52
CA VAL A 80 -27.30 -7.05 -18.30
C VAL A 80 -28.49 -6.99 -17.36
N LEU A 81 -29.05 -8.15 -17.03
CA LEU A 81 -30.19 -8.31 -16.13
C LEU A 81 -29.72 -8.93 -14.81
N SER A 82 -29.86 -8.18 -13.72
CA SER A 82 -29.56 -8.65 -12.37
C SER A 82 -30.77 -9.37 -11.79
N MET A 83 -30.60 -10.64 -11.45
CA MET A 83 -31.60 -11.46 -10.81
C MET A 83 -31.50 -11.30 -9.30
N ARG A 84 -32.55 -10.76 -8.67
CA ARG A 84 -32.60 -10.51 -7.23
C ARG A 84 -33.72 -11.30 -6.56
N PRO A 85 -33.48 -11.90 -5.39
CA PRO A 85 -34.54 -12.54 -4.60
C PRO A 85 -35.65 -11.55 -4.29
N PHE A 86 -36.91 -11.98 -4.39
CA PHE A 86 -38.08 -11.14 -4.07
C PHE A 86 -38.04 -10.60 -2.64
N ALA A 87 -37.44 -11.36 -1.70
CA ALA A 87 -37.23 -10.92 -0.32
C ALA A 87 -36.49 -9.56 -0.20
N GLN A 88 -35.64 -9.24 -1.18
CA GLN A 88 -34.85 -8.00 -1.19
C GLN A 88 -35.61 -6.79 -1.79
N SER A 89 -36.80 -7.02 -2.35
CA SER A 89 -37.68 -5.96 -2.90
C SER A 89 -38.88 -5.65 -2.02
N LEU A 90 -39.03 -6.29 -0.84
CA LEU A 90 -40.07 -5.89 0.09
C LEU A 90 -39.83 -4.44 0.53
N PRO A 91 -40.90 -3.63 0.69
CA PRO A 91 -40.78 -2.32 1.32
C PRO A 91 -40.05 -2.46 2.67
N PRO A 92 -39.25 -1.45 3.07
CA PRO A 92 -38.60 -1.48 4.36
C PRO A 92 -39.65 -1.72 5.44
N VAL A 93 -39.34 -2.59 6.40
CA VAL A 93 -40.24 -2.90 7.51
C VAL A 93 -40.61 -1.59 8.21
N VAL A 94 -41.87 -1.19 8.09
CA VAL A 94 -42.43 -0.08 8.84
C VAL A 94 -42.61 -0.58 10.26
N ARG A 95 -41.80 -0.08 11.18
CA ARG A 95 -41.92 -0.38 12.60
C ARG A 95 -42.84 0.64 13.25
N ASP A 96 -43.85 0.15 13.94
CA ASP A 96 -44.82 0.99 14.65
C ASP A 96 -44.28 1.56 15.97
N ASP A 97 -43.22 0.96 16.54
CA ASP A 97 -42.55 1.45 17.75
C ASP A 97 -41.29 2.24 17.41
N VAL A 98 -41.33 3.53 17.72
CA VAL A 98 -40.21 4.46 17.57
C VAL A 98 -39.01 4.01 18.41
N SER A 99 -39.24 3.37 19.57
CA SER A 99 -38.18 2.88 20.46
C SER A 99 -37.46 1.67 19.86
N ASP A 100 -38.19 0.75 19.23
CA ASP A 100 -37.62 -0.41 18.51
C ASP A 100 -36.91 0.03 17.23
N ALA A 101 -37.47 1.03 16.52
CA ALA A 101 -36.81 1.63 15.37
C ALA A 101 -35.49 2.29 15.75
N ILE A 102 -35.43 3.04 16.85
CA ILE A 102 -34.19 3.64 17.36
C ILE A 102 -33.21 2.57 17.86
N SER A 103 -33.66 1.61 18.67
CA SER A 103 -32.78 0.58 19.26
C SER A 103 -32.09 -0.27 18.20
N SER A 104 -32.84 -0.70 17.17
CA SER A 104 -32.32 -1.51 16.07
C SER A 104 -31.43 -0.72 15.11
N THR A 105 -31.71 0.57 14.90
CA THR A 105 -30.85 1.46 14.11
C THR A 105 -29.53 1.73 14.84
N VAL A 106 -29.59 2.03 16.14
CA VAL A 106 -28.40 2.27 16.98
C VAL A 106 -27.55 1.01 17.12
N ALA A 107 -28.18 -0.16 17.28
CA ALA A 107 -27.48 -1.45 17.35
C ALA A 107 -26.86 -1.86 16.00
N GLY A 108 -27.42 -1.43 14.88
CA GLY A 108 -26.87 -1.66 13.54
C GLY A 108 -25.67 -0.76 13.21
N ASP A 109 -25.71 0.51 13.64
CA ASP A 109 -24.72 1.53 13.25
C ASP A 109 -23.45 1.55 14.13
N HIS A 110 -23.53 1.08 15.37
CA HIS A 110 -22.40 1.16 16.32
C HIS A 110 -21.88 -0.24 16.68
N ALA A 111 -20.64 -0.53 16.27
CA ALA A 111 -19.95 -1.72 16.73
C ALA A 111 -19.73 -1.63 18.26
N LEU A 112 -20.47 -2.44 19.02
CA LEU A 112 -20.31 -2.54 20.46
C LEU A 112 -18.90 -3.04 20.82
N TRP A 113 -18.35 -2.54 21.93
CA TRP A 113 -17.07 -3.02 22.46
C TRP A 113 -17.14 -4.53 22.69
N ASN A 114 -16.17 -5.25 22.14
CA ASN A 114 -16.17 -6.70 22.18
C ASN A 114 -14.73 -7.21 22.41
N ALA A 115 -14.61 -8.53 22.60
CA ALA A 115 -13.32 -9.18 22.84
C ALA A 115 -12.30 -8.93 21.70
N ARG A 116 -12.75 -8.71 20.45
CA ARG A 116 -11.87 -8.39 19.32
C ARG A 116 -11.21 -7.02 19.51
N TYR A 117 -11.98 -6.00 19.88
CA TYR A 117 -11.44 -4.67 20.16
C TYR A 117 -10.53 -4.67 21.38
N LEU A 118 -10.94 -5.34 22.47
CA LEU A 118 -10.10 -5.50 23.67
C LEU A 118 -8.75 -6.16 23.33
N ARG A 119 -8.76 -7.23 22.53
CA ARG A 119 -7.54 -7.90 22.08
C ARG A 119 -6.68 -7.00 21.21
N ALA A 120 -7.27 -6.29 20.25
CA ALA A 120 -6.53 -5.39 19.38
C ALA A 120 -5.87 -4.25 20.17
N CYS A 121 -6.61 -3.60 21.06
CA CYS A 121 -6.09 -2.54 21.92
C CYS A 121 -5.04 -3.05 22.91
N GLY A 122 -5.25 -4.23 23.50
CA GLY A 122 -4.28 -4.85 24.40
C GLY A 122 -2.96 -5.20 23.73
N LEU A 123 -3.00 -5.78 22.52
CA LEU A 123 -1.80 -6.07 21.74
C LEU A 123 -1.09 -4.80 21.28
N PHE A 124 -1.85 -3.80 20.82
CA PHE A 124 -1.29 -2.51 20.42
C PHE A 124 -0.64 -1.79 21.60
N GLY A 125 -1.34 -1.66 22.73
CA GLY A 125 -0.83 -1.01 23.94
C GLY A 125 0.37 -1.75 24.54
N GLY A 126 0.32 -3.08 24.59
CA GLY A 126 1.44 -3.90 25.05
C GLY A 126 2.69 -3.76 24.17
N ALA A 127 2.52 -3.83 22.84
CA ALA A 127 3.63 -3.62 21.91
C ALA A 127 4.19 -2.19 22.02
N LEU A 128 3.34 -1.19 22.17
CA LEU A 128 3.74 0.22 22.34
C LEU A 128 4.54 0.43 23.63
N LEU A 129 4.11 -0.14 24.75
CA LEU A 129 4.85 -0.08 26.02
C LEU A 129 6.21 -0.78 25.91
N LEU A 130 6.27 -1.91 25.21
CA LEU A 130 7.55 -2.60 24.95
C LEU A 130 8.46 -1.74 24.08
N ILE A 131 7.96 -1.05 23.05
CA ILE A 131 8.75 -0.11 22.26
C ILE A 131 9.26 1.05 23.14
N PHE A 132 8.42 1.62 24.00
CA PHE A 132 8.83 2.67 24.94
C PHE A 132 9.86 2.20 25.97
N MET A 133 9.83 0.95 26.39
CA MET A 133 10.91 0.38 27.19
C MET A 133 12.26 0.44 26.45
N GLY A 134 12.28 0.33 25.13
CA GLY A 134 13.50 0.53 24.34
C GLY A 134 14.04 1.94 24.47
N PHE A 135 13.16 2.96 24.46
CA PHE A 135 13.55 4.33 24.75
C PHE A 135 14.09 4.50 26.18
N VAL A 136 13.48 3.86 27.17
CA VAL A 136 13.98 3.87 28.56
C VAL A 136 15.40 3.30 28.65
N LEU A 137 15.67 2.19 27.94
CA LEU A 137 16.99 1.58 27.91
C LEU A 137 18.01 2.44 27.15
N TRP A 138 17.60 3.03 26.04
CA TRP A 138 18.46 3.94 25.26
C TRP A 138 18.91 5.14 26.08
N PHE A 139 17.98 5.79 26.80
CA PHE A 139 18.25 6.96 27.63
C PHE A 139 18.74 6.63 29.04
N ALA A 140 19.08 5.37 29.33
CA ALA A 140 19.66 4.98 30.62
C ALA A 140 21.04 5.63 30.86
N ASP A 141 21.82 5.84 29.79
CA ASP A 141 22.93 6.78 29.76
C ASP A 141 22.54 7.98 28.88
N PRO A 142 22.02 9.07 29.47
CA PRO A 142 21.49 10.20 28.71
C PRO A 142 22.59 11.03 28.02
N VAL A 143 23.87 10.82 28.35
CA VAL A 143 24.97 11.63 27.83
C VAL A 143 25.61 10.95 26.63
N LYS A 144 26.00 9.68 26.77
CA LYS A 144 26.71 8.96 25.70
C LYS A 144 25.82 8.00 24.93
N HIS A 145 24.68 7.61 25.51
CA HIS A 145 23.87 6.50 25.04
C HIS A 145 24.71 5.23 24.84
N ASP A 146 25.66 4.96 25.75
CA ASP A 146 26.54 3.80 25.62
C ASP A 146 25.76 2.49 25.87
N MET A 147 25.53 1.75 24.79
CA MET A 147 24.82 0.48 24.84
C MET A 147 25.76 -0.70 25.10
N HIS A 148 27.08 -0.49 25.20
CA HIS A 148 28.04 -1.53 25.54
C HIS A 148 28.07 -1.81 27.06
N GLY A 149 26.93 -2.24 27.58
CA GLY A 149 26.75 -2.50 29.00
C GLY A 149 25.41 -3.16 29.30
N LEU A 150 24.98 -3.05 30.56
CA LEU A 150 23.72 -3.64 31.03
C LEU A 150 22.50 -3.23 30.17
N PRO A 151 22.32 -1.95 29.76
CA PRO A 151 21.16 -1.56 28.95
C PRO A 151 21.09 -2.30 27.60
N GLY A 152 22.23 -2.44 26.90
CA GLY A 152 22.29 -3.16 25.62
C GLY A 152 22.08 -4.67 25.79
N VAL A 153 22.59 -5.28 26.87
CA VAL A 153 22.34 -6.71 27.16
C VAL A 153 20.86 -6.95 27.45
N ILE A 154 20.21 -6.09 28.24
CA ILE A 154 18.78 -6.18 28.51
C ILE A 154 17.98 -5.99 27.22
N ALA A 155 18.29 -4.97 26.42
CA ALA A 155 17.62 -4.71 25.15
C ALA A 155 17.78 -5.90 24.19
N GLY A 156 19.00 -6.38 23.97
CA GLY A 156 19.26 -7.53 23.11
C GLY A 156 18.56 -8.80 23.59
N GLY A 157 18.61 -9.08 24.89
CA GLY A 157 17.94 -10.24 25.50
C GLY A 157 16.42 -10.19 25.37
N VAL A 158 15.81 -9.04 25.66
CA VAL A 158 14.37 -8.83 25.48
C VAL A 158 13.99 -8.90 24.00
N GLY A 159 14.75 -8.26 23.11
CA GLY A 159 14.51 -8.29 21.67
C GLY A 159 14.50 -9.72 21.12
N LEU A 160 15.48 -10.53 21.52
CA LEU A 160 15.53 -11.95 21.13
C LEU A 160 14.36 -12.74 21.71
N LEU A 161 14.04 -12.53 22.99
CA LEU A 161 12.92 -13.21 23.65
C LEU A 161 11.58 -12.88 22.97
N LEU A 162 11.33 -11.62 22.64
CA LEU A 162 10.14 -11.17 21.91
C LEU A 162 10.08 -11.76 20.50
N ALA A 163 11.21 -11.82 19.79
CA ALA A 163 11.28 -12.44 18.47
C ALA A 163 10.98 -13.95 18.51
N VAL A 164 11.50 -14.67 19.51
CA VAL A 164 11.19 -16.08 19.74
C VAL A 164 9.70 -16.25 20.05
N PHE A 165 9.14 -15.45 20.96
CA PHE A 165 7.71 -15.51 21.24
C PHE A 165 6.85 -15.20 20.02
N ALA A 166 7.24 -14.24 19.19
CA ALA A 166 6.56 -13.94 17.94
C ALA A 166 6.53 -15.16 17.01
N GLY A 167 7.68 -15.82 16.81
CA GLY A 167 7.77 -17.05 16.01
C GLY A 167 6.92 -18.19 16.58
N VAL A 168 6.93 -18.39 17.90
CA VAL A 168 6.10 -19.41 18.58
C VAL A 168 4.61 -19.11 18.40
N ARG A 169 4.18 -17.86 18.60
CA ARG A 169 2.77 -17.45 18.38
C ARG A 169 2.32 -17.66 16.94
N ALA A 170 3.21 -17.41 15.98
CA ALA A 170 2.92 -17.62 14.55
C ALA A 170 2.81 -19.10 14.17
N ARG A 171 3.70 -19.96 14.69
CA ARG A 171 3.80 -21.37 14.26
C ARG A 171 2.96 -22.33 15.08
N VAL A 172 2.90 -22.13 16.40
CA VAL A 172 2.24 -23.06 17.32
C VAL A 172 0.79 -22.67 17.57
N TYR A 173 0.52 -21.37 17.70
CA TYR A 173 -0.81 -20.87 18.05
C TYR A 173 -1.62 -20.33 16.86
N ASP A 174 -1.01 -20.27 15.66
CA ASP A 174 -1.54 -19.57 14.45
C ASP A 174 -2.09 -18.16 14.76
N ASP A 175 -1.51 -17.50 15.76
CA ASP A 175 -1.91 -16.17 16.22
C ASP A 175 -1.05 -15.09 15.59
N ARG A 176 -1.47 -14.68 14.40
CA ARG A 176 -0.75 -13.69 13.59
C ARG A 176 -0.72 -12.31 14.22
N ALA A 177 -1.81 -11.88 14.84
CA ALA A 177 -1.90 -10.53 15.41
C ALA A 177 -0.91 -10.36 16.57
N SER A 178 -0.83 -11.35 17.47
CA SER A 178 0.15 -11.33 18.55
C SER A 178 1.58 -11.51 18.05
N ALA A 179 1.80 -12.37 17.04
CA ALA A 179 3.11 -12.54 16.43
C ALA A 179 3.64 -11.23 15.82
N ILE A 180 2.81 -10.51 15.07
CA ILE A 180 3.17 -9.21 14.48
C ILE A 180 3.45 -8.19 15.58
N ALA A 181 2.58 -8.10 16.60
CA ALA A 181 2.75 -7.14 17.70
C ALA A 181 4.07 -7.36 18.47
N LEU A 182 4.37 -8.60 18.85
CA LEU A 182 5.61 -8.95 19.57
C LEU A 182 6.84 -8.81 18.68
N GLY A 183 6.75 -9.24 17.42
CA GLY A 183 7.86 -9.15 16.49
C GLY A 183 8.22 -7.71 16.14
N LEU A 184 7.24 -6.83 15.93
CA LEU A 184 7.48 -5.40 15.73
C LEU A 184 8.08 -4.74 16.97
N ALA A 185 7.61 -5.11 18.17
CA ALA A 185 8.18 -4.64 19.41
C ALA A 185 9.63 -5.12 19.63
N ALA A 186 10.01 -6.27 19.07
CA ALA A 186 11.37 -6.81 19.16
C ALA A 186 12.41 -5.98 18.38
N LEU A 187 12.04 -5.39 17.24
CA LEU A 187 13.02 -4.78 16.32
C LEU A 187 13.82 -3.61 16.93
N PRO A 188 13.19 -2.64 17.63
CA PRO A 188 13.95 -1.56 18.29
C PRO A 188 14.91 -2.10 19.36
N HIS A 189 14.49 -3.11 20.13
CA HIS A 189 15.32 -3.75 21.15
C HIS A 189 16.53 -4.46 20.56
N VAL A 190 16.35 -5.15 19.44
CA VAL A 190 17.44 -5.79 18.70
C VAL A 190 18.40 -4.76 18.11
N MET A 191 17.89 -3.63 17.60
CA MET A 191 18.72 -2.53 17.12
C MET A 191 19.59 -1.96 18.24
N ILE A 192 19.00 -1.70 19.40
CA ILE A 192 19.69 -1.17 20.58
C ILE A 192 20.74 -2.16 21.08
N GLY A 193 20.37 -3.43 21.27
CA GLY A 193 21.32 -4.47 21.67
C GLY A 193 22.44 -4.70 20.65
N GLY A 194 22.13 -4.65 19.35
CA GLY A 194 23.10 -4.77 18.27
C GLY A 194 24.11 -3.62 18.25
N SER A 195 23.67 -2.39 18.53
CA SER A 195 24.55 -1.23 18.61
C SER A 195 25.55 -1.31 19.78
N GLY A 196 25.23 -2.07 20.83
CA GLY A 196 26.08 -2.30 22.01
C GLY A 196 27.06 -3.46 21.90
N VAL A 197 27.15 -4.15 20.75
CA VAL A 197 28.06 -5.31 20.59
C VAL A 197 29.54 -4.90 20.72
N LEU A 198 29.89 -3.70 20.27
CA LEU A 198 31.23 -3.13 20.41
C LEU A 198 31.18 -1.91 21.34
N ALA A 199 32.26 -1.72 22.10
CA ALA A 199 32.45 -0.55 22.94
C ALA A 199 32.56 0.74 22.11
N LEU A 200 32.17 1.87 22.70
CA LEU A 200 32.44 3.19 22.15
C LEU A 200 33.91 3.57 22.36
N ASP A 201 34.49 4.29 21.39
CA ASP A 201 35.81 4.90 21.56
C ASP A 201 35.75 6.03 22.59
N ALA A 202 36.89 6.27 23.26
CA ALA A 202 36.96 7.17 24.41
C ALA A 202 36.60 8.63 24.04
N GLY A 203 35.43 9.07 24.50
CA GLY A 203 34.94 10.45 24.30
C GLY A 203 33.99 10.62 23.12
N GLU A 204 33.72 9.55 22.37
CA GLU A 204 32.74 9.56 21.28
C GLU A 204 31.38 9.00 21.71
N GLY A 205 30.32 9.47 21.05
CA GLY A 205 28.99 8.89 21.16
C GLY A 205 28.78 7.73 20.18
N ILE A 206 27.53 7.36 19.95
CA ILE A 206 27.18 6.30 18.98
C ILE A 206 27.64 6.70 17.57
N GLY A 207 28.58 5.92 17.04
CA GLY A 207 29.17 6.13 15.73
C GLY A 207 28.54 5.32 14.61
N ARG A 208 29.13 5.43 13.42
CA ARG A 208 28.69 4.72 12.20
C ARG A 208 28.74 3.20 12.36
N LEU A 209 29.75 2.68 13.05
CA LEU A 209 29.94 1.23 13.23
C LEU A 209 28.85 0.61 14.12
N GLN A 210 28.48 1.29 15.20
CA GLN A 210 27.43 0.86 16.12
C GLN A 210 26.06 0.86 15.42
N PHE A 211 25.78 1.89 14.60
CA PHE A 211 24.57 1.92 13.78
C PHE A 211 24.55 0.78 12.75
N LEU A 212 25.68 0.50 12.08
CA LEU A 212 25.82 -0.63 11.15
C LEU A 212 25.51 -1.97 11.86
N LEU A 213 26.08 -2.21 13.03
CA LEU A 213 25.84 -3.44 13.80
C LEU A 213 24.38 -3.57 14.25
N GLY A 214 23.76 -2.47 14.67
CA GLY A 214 22.32 -2.41 14.94
C GLY A 214 21.49 -2.83 13.72
N CYS A 215 21.78 -2.24 12.55
CA CYS A 215 21.09 -2.59 11.30
C CYS A 215 21.27 -4.07 10.94
N VAL A 216 22.48 -4.62 11.08
CA VAL A 216 22.76 -6.04 10.82
C VAL A 216 21.97 -6.94 11.76
N ALA A 217 21.91 -6.60 13.05
CA ALA A 217 21.14 -7.36 14.03
C ALA A 217 19.64 -7.39 13.68
N VAL A 218 19.07 -6.23 13.33
CA VAL A 218 17.67 -6.11 12.87
C VAL A 218 17.44 -6.92 11.60
N LEU A 219 18.39 -6.89 10.65
CA LEU A 219 18.30 -7.64 9.41
C LEU A 219 18.22 -9.15 9.67
N ILE A 220 19.12 -9.69 10.50
CA ILE A 220 19.15 -11.11 10.85
C ILE A 220 17.83 -11.54 11.51
N VAL A 221 17.37 -10.78 12.52
CA VAL A 221 16.13 -11.11 13.23
C VAL A 221 14.91 -10.96 12.33
N SER A 222 14.86 -9.95 11.47
CA SER A 222 13.75 -9.75 10.53
C SER A 222 13.66 -10.89 9.52
N VAL A 223 14.80 -11.37 8.99
CA VAL A 223 14.83 -12.54 8.10
C VAL A 223 14.36 -13.79 8.82
N ALA A 224 14.79 -14.00 10.07
CA ALA A 224 14.32 -15.11 10.90
C ALA A 224 12.80 -15.05 11.15
N LEU A 225 12.25 -13.86 11.41
CA LEU A 225 10.81 -13.64 11.57
C LEU A 225 10.04 -13.90 10.26
N VAL A 226 10.54 -13.44 9.12
CA VAL A 226 9.94 -13.77 7.80
C VAL A 226 9.91 -15.28 7.59
N ALA A 227 11.00 -15.99 7.90
CA ALA A 227 11.04 -17.46 7.79
C ALA A 227 10.11 -18.16 8.79
N ALA A 228 9.92 -17.59 9.98
CA ALA A 228 9.03 -18.12 11.00
C ALA A 228 7.54 -17.89 10.68
N MET A 229 7.17 -16.88 9.90
CA MET A 229 5.78 -16.54 9.61
C MET A 229 5.20 -17.33 8.42
N PRO A 230 4.11 -18.12 8.59
CA PRO A 230 3.46 -18.79 7.46
C PRO A 230 2.73 -17.83 6.50
N SER A 231 2.23 -16.70 7.02
CA SER A 231 1.58 -15.62 6.25
C SER A 231 1.47 -14.36 7.10
N GLY A 232 1.23 -13.21 6.46
CA GLY A 232 1.22 -11.90 7.14
C GLY A 232 2.62 -11.42 7.52
N ASP A 233 3.63 -11.78 6.74
CA ASP A 233 5.05 -11.46 6.93
C ASP A 233 5.43 -10.05 6.43
N ALA A 234 4.50 -9.33 5.78
CA ALA A 234 4.68 -7.98 5.25
C ALA A 234 5.48 -7.01 6.16
N PRO A 235 5.16 -6.82 7.46
CA PRO A 235 5.93 -5.91 8.32
C PRO A 235 7.39 -6.34 8.51
N PHE A 236 7.66 -7.64 8.55
CA PHE A 236 9.02 -8.16 8.69
C PHE A 236 9.79 -8.06 7.37
N VAL A 237 9.12 -8.26 6.23
CA VAL A 237 9.72 -7.98 4.92
C VAL A 237 10.08 -6.49 4.78
N ALA A 238 9.23 -5.58 5.27
CA ALA A 238 9.54 -4.16 5.32
C ALA A 238 10.77 -3.88 6.20
N ALA A 239 10.86 -4.53 7.36
CA ALA A 239 12.03 -4.43 8.24
C ALA A 239 13.31 -5.00 7.61
N VAL A 240 13.23 -6.11 6.86
CA VAL A 240 14.35 -6.65 6.08
C VAL A 240 14.85 -5.63 5.06
N VAL A 241 13.95 -5.02 4.28
CA VAL A 241 14.34 -4.00 3.30
C VAL A 241 14.96 -2.79 3.99
N LEU A 242 14.32 -2.27 5.04
CA LEU A 242 14.82 -1.10 5.77
C LEU A 242 16.21 -1.33 6.36
N SER A 243 16.41 -2.47 7.03
CA SER A 243 17.69 -2.83 7.65
C SER A 243 18.77 -3.19 6.62
N ALA A 244 18.41 -3.78 5.48
CA ALA A 244 19.35 -4.01 4.38
C ALA A 244 19.84 -2.70 3.77
N PHE A 245 18.93 -1.73 3.54
CA PHE A 245 19.31 -0.38 3.12
C PHE A 245 20.19 0.31 4.16
N GLY A 246 19.81 0.28 5.44
CA GLY A 246 20.62 0.85 6.52
C GLY A 246 22.02 0.24 6.58
N THR A 247 22.12 -1.10 6.52
CA THR A 247 23.38 -1.83 6.53
C THR A 247 24.27 -1.42 5.35
N LEU A 248 23.73 -1.46 4.12
CA LEU A 248 24.49 -1.13 2.92
C LEU A 248 24.87 0.35 2.88
N ALA A 249 23.95 1.24 3.27
CA ALA A 249 24.19 2.68 3.31
C ALA A 249 25.32 3.04 4.27
N THR A 250 25.28 2.51 5.49
CA THR A 250 26.30 2.78 6.51
C THR A 250 27.62 2.11 6.19
N PHE A 251 27.60 0.90 5.61
CA PHE A 251 28.82 0.27 5.10
C PHE A 251 29.49 1.14 4.03
N CYS A 252 28.72 1.59 3.03
CA CYS A 252 29.22 2.52 2.01
C CYS A 252 29.71 3.83 2.64
N GLN A 253 28.97 4.38 3.62
CA GLN A 253 29.36 5.59 4.35
C GLN A 253 30.74 5.46 5.01
N ILE A 254 31.05 4.30 5.59
CA ILE A 254 32.33 4.02 6.25
C ILE A 254 33.44 3.91 5.20
N VAL A 255 33.20 3.21 4.09
CA VAL A 255 34.19 2.98 3.04
C VAL A 255 34.52 4.24 2.23
N THR A 256 33.51 5.08 1.93
CA THR A 256 33.67 6.27 1.10
C THR A 256 33.82 7.57 1.88
N ASP A 257 33.85 7.47 3.21
CA ASP A 257 33.84 8.57 4.18
C ASP A 257 32.88 9.72 3.81
N THR A 258 31.69 9.35 3.36
CA THR A 258 30.69 10.31 2.87
C THR A 258 29.85 10.85 4.03
N GLY A 259 29.45 12.11 3.96
CA GLY A 259 28.54 12.71 4.94
C GLY A 259 27.17 12.02 4.98
N ALA A 260 26.49 12.09 6.13
CA ALA A 260 25.17 11.46 6.33
C ALA A 260 24.13 11.93 5.30
N ALA A 261 24.10 13.24 5.00
CA ALA A 261 23.20 13.80 3.99
C ALA A 261 23.41 13.20 2.59
N GLY A 262 24.65 12.97 2.17
CA GLY A 262 24.97 12.33 0.90
C GLY A 262 24.47 10.89 0.84
N THR A 263 24.65 10.12 1.91
CA THR A 263 24.15 8.74 1.97
C THR A 263 22.63 8.66 1.98
N ALA A 264 21.96 9.54 2.73
CA ALA A 264 20.51 9.65 2.74
C ALA A 264 19.94 10.04 1.38
N ALA A 265 20.61 10.96 0.66
CA ALA A 265 20.22 11.35 -0.70
C ALA A 265 20.20 10.15 -1.66
N VAL A 266 21.26 9.34 -1.65
CA VAL A 266 21.35 8.13 -2.48
C VAL A 266 20.30 7.10 -2.06
N CYS A 267 20.10 6.89 -0.75
CA CYS A 267 19.11 5.93 -0.25
C CYS A 267 17.68 6.31 -0.67
N ALA A 268 17.29 7.59 -0.54
CA ALA A 268 15.98 8.07 -0.97
C ALA A 268 15.77 7.83 -2.48
N ALA A 269 16.75 8.17 -3.31
CA ALA A 269 16.67 8.00 -4.75
C ALA A 269 16.56 6.52 -5.16
N VAL A 270 17.39 5.65 -4.58
CA VAL A 270 17.37 4.21 -4.86
C VAL A 270 16.05 3.58 -4.39
N ALA A 271 15.54 3.96 -3.20
CA ALA A 271 14.27 3.45 -2.70
C ALA A 271 13.08 3.88 -3.59
N ILE A 272 13.02 5.14 -4.01
CA ILE A 272 11.96 5.64 -4.92
C ILE A 272 12.03 4.97 -6.29
N ALA A 273 13.24 4.77 -6.82
CA ALA A 273 13.46 4.04 -8.05
C ALA A 273 13.00 2.58 -7.92
N ALA A 274 13.38 1.90 -6.82
CA ALA A 274 13.01 0.51 -6.57
C ALA A 274 11.49 0.29 -6.57
N ILE A 275 10.70 1.24 -6.05
CA ILE A 275 9.23 1.17 -6.01
C ILE A 275 8.61 0.91 -7.40
N ALA A 276 9.21 1.40 -8.49
CA ALA A 276 8.71 1.18 -9.85
C ALA A 276 8.82 -0.30 -10.30
N PHE A 277 9.78 -1.03 -9.75
CA PHE A 277 10.07 -2.42 -10.11
C PHE A 277 9.42 -3.45 -9.16
N LEU A 278 8.91 -3.00 -8.00
CA LEU A 278 8.37 -3.90 -6.98
C LEU A 278 7.22 -4.80 -7.44
N PRO A 279 6.23 -4.34 -8.23
CA PRO A 279 5.15 -5.21 -8.70
C PRO A 279 5.66 -6.39 -9.55
N GLY A 280 6.65 -6.14 -10.40
CA GLY A 280 7.28 -7.18 -11.21
C GLY A 280 8.11 -8.16 -10.38
N LEU A 281 8.87 -7.63 -9.40
CA LEU A 281 9.67 -8.44 -8.48
C LEU A 281 8.81 -9.31 -7.58
N SER A 282 7.70 -8.79 -7.04
CA SER A 282 6.79 -9.54 -6.17
C SER A 282 6.07 -10.64 -6.93
N ALA A 283 5.63 -10.38 -8.17
CA ALA A 283 4.99 -11.38 -9.02
C ALA A 283 5.94 -12.56 -9.34
N ARG A 284 7.22 -12.26 -9.61
CA ARG A 284 8.27 -13.27 -9.83
C ARG A 284 8.59 -14.05 -8.55
N ALA A 285 8.74 -13.36 -7.42
CA ALA A 285 9.02 -13.97 -6.12
C ALA A 285 7.88 -14.89 -5.66
N ALA A 286 6.63 -14.50 -5.93
CA ALA A 286 5.43 -15.30 -5.65
C ALA A 286 5.18 -16.43 -6.68
N ARG A 287 6.02 -16.54 -7.73
CA ARG A 287 5.90 -17.51 -8.83
C ARG A 287 4.52 -17.55 -9.46
N LEU A 288 3.91 -16.37 -9.65
CA LEU A 288 2.61 -16.29 -10.29
C LEU A 288 2.69 -16.85 -11.71
N PRO A 289 1.70 -17.64 -12.16
CA PRO A 289 1.63 -18.10 -13.54
C PRO A 289 1.32 -16.90 -14.44
N ILE A 290 2.36 -16.21 -14.89
CA ILE A 290 2.24 -15.13 -15.87
C ILE A 290 2.05 -15.83 -17.22
N GLY A 291 0.81 -15.88 -17.70
CA GLY A 291 0.51 -16.39 -19.03
C GLY A 291 1.21 -15.51 -20.07
N TYR A 292 2.27 -16.03 -20.67
CA TYR A 292 2.85 -15.43 -21.86
C TYR A 292 1.91 -15.75 -23.03
N VAL A 293 1.10 -14.78 -23.40
CA VAL A 293 0.39 -14.83 -24.68
C VAL A 293 1.36 -14.31 -25.73
N ALA A 294 1.97 -15.22 -26.49
CA ALA A 294 2.71 -14.83 -27.69
C ALA A 294 1.79 -13.95 -28.53
N PRO A 295 2.26 -12.79 -29.05
CA PRO A 295 1.50 -12.02 -30.02
C PRO A 295 1.04 -12.96 -31.12
N ARG A 296 -0.28 -13.12 -31.28
CA ARG A 296 -0.81 -13.88 -32.41
C ARG A 296 -0.39 -13.13 -33.65
N ASP A 297 0.41 -13.78 -34.51
CA ASP A 297 0.78 -13.23 -35.80
C ASP A 297 -0.51 -12.84 -36.54
N ALA A 298 -0.67 -11.55 -36.80
CA ALA A 298 -1.80 -11.00 -37.54
C ALA A 298 -1.79 -11.37 -39.05
N SER A 299 -0.97 -12.36 -39.45
CA SER A 299 -0.80 -12.81 -40.83
C SER A 299 -1.56 -14.10 -41.17
N ARG A 300 -2.28 -14.72 -40.23
CA ARG A 300 -3.19 -15.83 -40.58
C ARG A 300 -4.57 -15.28 -40.97
N ASN A 301 -4.63 -14.75 -42.20
CA ASN A 301 -5.88 -14.63 -42.94
C ASN A 301 -6.44 -16.04 -43.21
N ASP A 302 -7.26 -16.58 -42.29
CA ASP A 302 -8.15 -17.70 -42.62
C ASP A 302 -9.39 -17.13 -43.33
N TYR A 303 -9.19 -16.75 -44.60
CA TYR A 303 -10.24 -16.74 -45.60
C TYR A 303 -9.86 -17.80 -46.64
N GLY A 304 -10.49 -18.98 -46.54
CA GLY A 304 -10.51 -19.98 -47.60
C GLY A 304 -9.72 -21.26 -47.33
N ALA A 305 -10.34 -22.21 -46.64
CA ALA A 305 -10.14 -23.65 -46.89
C ALA A 305 -11.27 -24.45 -46.25
N SER A 306 -12.40 -24.50 -46.97
CA SER A 306 -13.40 -25.54 -46.76
C SER A 306 -12.81 -26.89 -47.16
N GLY A 307 -12.91 -27.89 -46.29
CA GLY A 307 -12.78 -29.30 -46.66
C GLY A 307 -11.40 -29.92 -46.40
N GLY A 308 -11.26 -30.57 -45.25
CA GLY A 308 -10.11 -31.42 -44.95
C GLY A 308 -10.12 -31.85 -43.49
N ILE A 309 -10.78 -32.97 -43.20
CA ILE A 309 -10.72 -33.63 -41.90
C ILE A 309 -9.33 -34.28 -41.81
N GLU A 310 -8.36 -33.58 -41.22
CA GLU A 310 -7.11 -34.18 -40.75
C GLU A 310 -7.27 -34.55 -39.27
N LEU A 311 -7.59 -35.82 -39.06
CA LEU A 311 -7.48 -36.53 -37.80
C LEU A 311 -6.00 -36.87 -37.56
N ASP A 312 -5.19 -35.96 -37.01
CA ASP A 312 -3.98 -36.37 -36.27
C ASP A 312 -3.41 -35.28 -35.35
N ASN A 313 -3.85 -35.32 -34.08
CA ASN A 313 -3.12 -35.01 -32.82
C ASN A 313 -4.08 -34.47 -31.75
N PRO A 314 -4.70 -35.34 -30.93
CA PRO A 314 -5.14 -34.96 -29.61
C PRO A 314 -3.95 -35.14 -28.67
N VAL A 315 -2.85 -34.41 -28.87
CA VAL A 315 -2.10 -33.97 -27.68
C VAL A 315 -2.95 -32.85 -27.12
N SER A 316 -4.04 -33.26 -26.46
CA SER A 316 -4.62 -32.51 -25.38
C SER A 316 -3.44 -32.06 -24.53
N ALA A 317 -3.06 -30.79 -24.65
CA ALA A 317 -2.62 -30.07 -23.48
C ALA A 317 -3.76 -30.27 -22.50
N VAL A 318 -3.70 -31.35 -21.72
CA VAL A 318 -4.53 -31.58 -20.56
C VAL A 318 -4.37 -30.29 -19.80
N ALA A 319 -5.38 -29.44 -19.89
CA ALA A 319 -5.49 -28.26 -19.05
C ALA A 319 -5.54 -28.85 -17.66
N ARG A 320 -4.37 -29.00 -17.04
CA ARG A 320 -4.24 -29.49 -15.67
C ARG A 320 -5.25 -28.68 -14.88
N PRO A 321 -6.13 -29.32 -14.09
CA PRO A 321 -7.07 -28.60 -13.26
C PRO A 321 -6.28 -27.52 -12.53
N VAL A 322 -6.60 -26.27 -12.85
CA VAL A 322 -5.90 -25.14 -12.27
C VAL A 322 -6.36 -25.10 -10.83
N ASP A 323 -5.52 -25.52 -9.90
CA ASP A 323 -5.80 -25.51 -8.46
C ASP A 323 -6.04 -24.06 -8.01
N GLY A 324 -7.30 -23.63 -8.06
CA GLY A 324 -7.70 -22.26 -7.74
C GLY A 324 -7.26 -21.82 -6.34
N GLU A 325 -7.28 -22.76 -5.38
CA GLU A 325 -6.80 -22.52 -4.01
C GLU A 325 -5.30 -22.25 -3.95
N ARG A 326 -4.49 -22.99 -4.72
CA ARG A 326 -3.03 -22.78 -4.76
C ARG A 326 -2.69 -21.44 -5.41
N ILE A 327 -3.39 -21.08 -6.48
CA ILE A 327 -3.22 -19.78 -7.12
C ILE A 327 -3.66 -18.66 -6.19
N ALA A 328 -4.80 -18.81 -5.50
CA ALA A 328 -5.27 -17.82 -4.53
C ALA A 328 -4.25 -17.59 -3.40
N ALA A 329 -3.65 -18.67 -2.88
CA ALA A 329 -2.58 -18.59 -1.88
C ALA A 329 -1.32 -17.90 -2.42
N GLN A 330 -0.89 -18.21 -3.65
CA GLN A 330 0.25 -17.55 -4.31
C GLN A 330 -0.02 -16.05 -4.54
N VAL A 331 -1.22 -15.70 -4.99
CA VAL A 331 -1.64 -14.31 -5.19
C VAL A 331 -1.63 -13.56 -3.87
N LYS A 332 -2.22 -14.12 -2.80
CA LYS A 332 -2.21 -13.50 -1.47
C LYS A 332 -0.79 -13.25 -0.98
N ARG A 333 0.10 -14.25 -1.10
CA ARG A 333 1.51 -14.11 -0.73
C ARG A 333 2.22 -13.04 -1.55
N GLY A 334 1.96 -12.95 -2.86
CA GLY A 334 2.50 -11.88 -3.71
C GLY A 334 2.08 -10.48 -3.27
N HIS A 335 0.82 -10.31 -2.82
CA HIS A 335 0.34 -9.04 -2.29
C HIS A 335 0.96 -8.68 -0.94
N GLU A 336 1.15 -9.66 -0.06
CA GLU A 336 1.82 -9.48 1.25
C GLU A 336 3.30 -9.12 1.06
N LEU A 337 4.02 -9.81 0.16
CA LEU A 337 5.40 -9.48 -0.20
C LEU A 337 5.51 -8.07 -0.80
N LEU A 338 4.60 -7.72 -1.73
CA LEU A 338 4.57 -6.39 -2.32
C LEU A 338 4.34 -5.30 -1.25
N LEU A 339 3.41 -5.54 -0.33
CA LEU A 339 3.15 -4.61 0.77
C LEU A 339 4.39 -4.43 1.65
N GLY A 340 5.09 -5.51 1.97
CA GLY A 340 6.34 -5.44 2.74
C GLY A 340 7.45 -4.69 2.00
N LEU A 341 7.66 -4.98 0.72
CA LEU A 341 8.67 -4.29 -0.10
C LEU A 341 8.38 -2.78 -0.23
N VAL A 342 7.12 -2.43 -0.47
CA VAL A 342 6.66 -1.02 -0.55
C VAL A 342 6.81 -0.34 0.79
N GLY A 343 6.37 -0.98 1.88
CA GLY A 343 6.49 -0.46 3.25
C GLY A 343 7.95 -0.25 3.66
N GLY A 344 8.85 -1.15 3.28
CA GLY A 344 10.29 -1.02 3.51
C GLY A 344 10.90 0.16 2.75
N CYS A 345 10.63 0.29 1.45
CA CYS A 345 11.10 1.44 0.66
C CYS A 345 10.53 2.76 1.20
N ALA A 346 9.26 2.78 1.58
CA ALA A 346 8.59 3.91 2.19
C ALA A 346 9.27 4.33 3.52
N ALA A 347 9.62 3.35 4.37
CA ALA A 347 10.37 3.61 5.60
C ALA A 347 11.79 4.14 5.34
N VAL A 348 12.48 3.64 4.30
CA VAL A 348 13.80 4.16 3.89
C VAL A 348 13.70 5.62 3.44
N VAL A 349 12.66 5.97 2.68
CA VAL A 349 12.42 7.37 2.28
C VAL A 349 12.17 8.24 3.49
N VAL A 350 11.33 7.81 4.44
CA VAL A 350 11.08 8.56 5.69
C VAL A 350 12.36 8.77 6.49
N GLY A 351 13.17 7.71 6.68
CA GLY A 351 14.45 7.81 7.39
C GLY A 351 15.44 8.75 6.67
N SER A 352 15.50 8.68 5.34
CA SER A 352 16.35 9.56 4.53
C SER A 352 15.87 11.01 4.60
N SER A 353 14.56 11.25 4.54
CA SER A 353 13.95 12.58 4.68
C SER A 353 14.14 13.17 6.07
N ALA A 354 14.21 12.36 7.13
CA ALA A 354 14.61 12.84 8.46
C ALA A 354 16.05 13.39 8.43
N VAL A 355 17.01 12.64 7.88
CA VAL A 355 18.41 13.11 7.80
C VAL A 355 18.53 14.35 6.91
N LEU A 356 17.87 14.37 5.75
CA LEU A 356 17.94 15.47 4.79
C LEU A 356 17.22 16.74 5.31
N GLY A 357 16.06 16.59 5.96
CA GLY A 357 15.26 17.71 6.47
C GLY A 357 15.93 18.44 7.64
N PHE A 358 16.67 17.72 8.47
CA PHE A 358 17.43 18.29 9.59
C PHE A 358 18.84 18.75 9.21
N SER A 359 19.26 18.57 7.95
CA SER A 359 20.56 19.06 7.47
C SER A 359 20.52 20.56 7.14
N ASP A 360 21.68 21.22 7.24
CA ASP A 360 21.83 22.65 6.94
C ASP A 360 21.85 22.97 5.44
N GLY A 361 21.88 21.95 4.57
CA GLY A 361 22.01 22.11 3.13
C GLY A 361 20.67 22.36 2.43
N THR A 362 20.55 23.48 1.71
CA THR A 362 19.34 23.80 0.93
C THR A 362 19.02 22.72 -0.12
N TRP A 363 20.03 22.13 -0.76
CA TRP A 363 19.84 21.05 -1.73
C TRP A 363 19.26 19.78 -1.10
N ALA A 364 19.65 19.47 0.14
CA ALA A 364 19.15 18.32 0.87
C ALA A 364 17.69 18.54 1.30
N GLN A 365 17.35 19.74 1.75
CA GLN A 365 15.96 20.13 2.05
C GLN A 365 15.06 20.09 0.81
N LEU A 366 15.55 20.56 -0.35
CA LEU A 366 14.84 20.45 -1.63
C LEU A 366 14.67 18.99 -2.08
N LEU A 367 15.66 18.15 -1.86
CA LEU A 367 15.55 16.71 -2.14
C LEU A 367 14.51 16.04 -1.23
N ALA A 368 14.48 16.38 0.06
CA ALA A 368 13.46 15.87 0.99
C ALA A 368 12.04 16.30 0.57
N LEU A 369 11.88 17.54 0.09
CA LEU A 369 10.62 18.04 -0.48
C LEU A 369 10.22 17.24 -1.71
N ALA A 370 11.14 17.07 -2.67
CA ALA A 370 10.88 16.33 -3.90
C ALA A 370 10.54 14.86 -3.62
N ALA A 371 11.24 14.21 -2.68
CA ALA A 371 10.98 12.84 -2.26
C ALA A 371 9.59 12.68 -1.60
N GLY A 372 9.23 13.60 -0.70
CA GLY A 372 7.91 13.61 -0.05
C GLY A 372 6.77 13.78 -1.05
N LEU A 373 6.89 14.75 -1.97
CA LEU A 373 5.92 14.97 -3.04
C LEU A 373 5.85 13.80 -4.02
N ALA A 374 7.00 13.26 -4.44
CA ALA A 374 7.05 12.08 -5.30
C ALA A 374 6.34 10.88 -4.65
N MET A 375 6.46 10.70 -3.33
CA MET A 375 5.74 9.65 -2.62
C MET A 375 4.23 9.87 -2.59
N LEU A 376 3.76 11.09 -2.36
CA LEU A 376 2.32 11.38 -2.45
C LEU A 376 1.76 11.09 -3.85
N LEU A 377 2.50 11.42 -4.91
CA LEU A 377 2.09 11.18 -6.30
C LEU A 377 2.09 9.69 -6.64
N ARG A 378 3.14 8.96 -6.23
CA ARG A 378 3.29 7.51 -6.40
C ARG A 378 2.18 6.69 -5.74
N ALA A 379 1.40 7.25 -4.81
CA ALA A 379 0.23 6.59 -4.25
C ALA A 379 -0.76 6.13 -5.34
N ARG A 380 -0.79 6.80 -6.50
CA ARG A 380 -1.61 6.45 -7.68
C ARG A 380 -1.18 5.16 -8.38
N LEU A 381 0.06 4.72 -8.20
CA LEU A 381 0.58 3.49 -8.82
C LEU A 381 -0.08 2.24 -8.25
N PHE A 382 -0.56 2.32 -7.00
CA PHE A 382 -1.13 1.19 -6.28
C PHE A 382 -2.65 1.29 -6.20
N ARG A 383 -3.34 0.14 -6.26
CA ARG A 383 -4.80 0.05 -6.11
C ARG A 383 -5.25 -0.41 -4.72
N TYR A 384 -4.39 -1.13 -4.00
CA TYR A 384 -4.74 -1.70 -2.70
C TYR A 384 -4.56 -0.69 -1.57
N THR A 385 -5.58 -0.57 -0.72
CA THR A 385 -5.66 0.42 0.36
C THR A 385 -4.43 0.45 1.25
N TRP A 386 -3.87 -0.71 1.61
CA TRP A 386 -2.69 -0.76 2.48
C TRP A 386 -1.41 -0.29 1.77
N GLN A 387 -1.24 -0.61 0.50
CA GLN A 387 -0.09 -0.16 -0.30
C GLN A 387 -0.16 1.36 -0.53
N VAL A 388 -1.34 1.86 -0.90
CA VAL A 388 -1.63 3.30 -1.04
C VAL A 388 -1.40 4.01 0.29
N GLY A 389 -1.90 3.45 1.40
CA GLY A 389 -1.76 3.99 2.74
C GLY A 389 -0.31 4.12 3.18
N CYS A 390 0.53 3.09 2.98
CA CYS A 390 1.96 3.15 3.30
C CYS A 390 2.68 4.26 2.53
N VAL A 391 2.45 4.36 1.23
CA VAL A 391 3.10 5.35 0.36
C VAL A 391 2.62 6.77 0.70
N LEU A 392 1.31 6.95 0.87
CA LEU A 392 0.73 8.23 1.25
C LEU A 392 1.23 8.69 2.62
N ALA A 393 1.20 7.81 3.62
CA ALA A 393 1.72 8.10 4.96
C ALA A 393 3.20 8.49 4.91
N SER A 394 4.02 7.77 4.14
CA SER A 394 5.44 8.10 3.99
C SER A 394 5.67 9.47 3.36
N GLY A 395 4.88 9.86 2.36
CA GLY A 395 4.95 11.20 1.76
C GLY A 395 4.58 12.29 2.75
N VAL A 396 3.48 12.12 3.49
CA VAL A 396 3.05 13.07 4.53
C VAL A 396 4.09 13.18 5.65
N THR A 397 4.57 12.06 6.17
CA THR A 397 5.59 12.04 7.24
C THR A 397 6.90 12.66 6.77
N SER A 398 7.33 12.42 5.53
CA SER A 398 8.54 13.02 4.96
C SER A 398 8.43 14.55 4.86
N LEU A 399 7.28 15.06 4.43
CA LEU A 399 7.02 16.50 4.41
C LEU A 399 6.95 17.09 5.82
N ALA A 400 6.33 16.38 6.77
CA ALA A 400 6.27 16.82 8.17
C ALA A 400 7.67 16.89 8.79
N LEU A 401 8.55 15.91 8.52
CA LEU A 401 9.94 15.90 8.98
C LEU A 401 10.75 17.05 8.36
N LEU A 402 10.54 17.36 7.07
CA LEU A 402 11.15 18.53 6.45
C LEU A 402 10.70 19.84 7.13
N ILE A 403 9.39 20.00 7.35
CA ILE A 403 8.85 21.20 8.02
C ILE A 403 9.43 21.32 9.44
N LEU A 404 9.49 20.21 10.16
CA LEU A 404 10.05 20.16 11.51
C LEU A 404 11.55 20.50 11.51
N GLY A 405 12.33 19.96 10.58
CA GLY A 405 13.74 20.30 10.41
C GLY A 405 13.96 21.78 10.11
N LEU A 406 13.17 22.35 9.19
CA LEU A 406 13.21 23.78 8.88
C LEU A 406 12.82 24.66 10.08
N ALA A 407 11.86 24.21 10.90
CA ALA A 407 11.41 24.95 12.08
C ALA A 407 12.42 24.90 13.23
N LEU A 408 13.00 23.73 13.50
CA LEU A 408 13.89 23.50 14.65
C LEU A 408 15.34 23.94 14.39
N ASN A 409 15.81 23.92 13.14
CA ASN A 409 17.15 24.37 12.76
C ASN A 409 17.09 25.65 11.91
N PRO A 410 16.98 26.84 12.54
CA PRO A 410 17.11 28.10 11.82
C PRO A 410 18.55 28.33 11.35
N PRO A 411 18.75 28.99 10.19
CA PRO A 411 20.08 29.30 9.70
C PRO A 411 20.82 30.17 10.71
N THR A 412 22.08 29.83 10.98
CA THR A 412 22.93 30.46 12.00
C THR A 412 23.05 31.96 11.81
N SER A 413 23.09 32.46 10.57
CA SER A 413 23.11 33.89 10.27
C SER A 413 21.88 34.61 10.83
N ALA A 414 20.69 34.03 10.69
CA ALA A 414 19.46 34.64 11.17
C ALA A 414 19.34 34.61 12.71
N VAL A 415 19.98 33.63 13.37
CA VAL A 415 20.10 33.59 14.84
C VAL A 415 21.08 34.66 15.33
N ILE A 416 22.20 34.87 14.62
CA ILE A 416 23.16 35.93 14.93
C ILE A 416 22.52 37.31 14.75
N ASP A 417 21.73 37.51 13.69
CA ASP A 417 21.00 38.76 13.45
C ASP A 417 19.96 39.04 14.55
N LEU A 418 19.26 38.01 15.03
CA LEU A 418 18.35 38.15 16.15
C LEU A 418 19.08 38.56 17.44
N LEU A 419 20.22 37.92 17.72
CA LEU A 419 21.06 38.25 18.88
C LEU A 419 21.67 39.65 18.78
N SER A 420 21.85 40.18 17.57
CA SER A 420 22.27 41.57 17.32
C SER A 420 21.11 42.57 17.34
N GLY A 421 19.88 42.12 17.57
CA GLY A 421 18.68 42.94 17.73
C GLY A 421 17.85 43.12 16.46
N ASP A 422 18.24 42.52 15.34
CA ASP A 422 17.48 42.53 14.09
C ASP A 422 16.65 41.23 13.94
N SER A 423 15.36 41.33 14.20
CA SER A 423 14.41 40.21 14.00
C SER A 423 13.86 40.12 12.57
N GLY A 424 14.20 41.08 11.69
CA GLY A 424 13.68 41.16 10.32
C GLY A 424 13.84 39.87 9.51
N PRO A 425 15.06 39.30 9.39
CA PRO A 425 15.29 38.08 8.61
C PRO A 425 14.48 36.86 9.10
N LEU A 426 14.37 36.68 10.41
CA LEU A 426 13.58 35.59 11.00
C LEU A 426 12.08 35.78 10.84
N ASN A 427 11.58 37.02 10.94
CA ASN A 427 10.17 37.33 10.70
C ASN A 427 9.77 37.02 9.26
N ILE A 428 10.59 37.44 8.28
CA ILE A 428 10.35 37.15 6.86
C ILE A 428 10.34 35.63 6.60
N ARG A 429 11.31 34.89 7.17
CA ARG A 429 11.37 33.43 7.07
C ARG A 429 10.13 32.78 7.67
N THR A 430 9.69 33.24 8.84
CA THR A 430 8.52 32.70 9.54
C THR A 430 7.24 32.92 8.74
N VAL A 431 7.05 34.13 8.19
CA VAL A 431 5.92 34.45 7.32
C VAL A 431 5.92 33.55 6.08
N TRP A 432 7.08 33.41 5.41
CA TRP A 432 7.19 32.61 4.19
C TRP A 432 6.98 31.11 4.44
N LEU A 433 7.57 30.56 5.51
CA LEU A 433 7.36 29.16 5.89
C LEU A 433 5.91 28.90 6.27
N THR A 434 5.30 29.77 7.10
CA THR A 434 3.89 29.63 7.50
C THR A 434 2.96 29.70 6.29
N ALA A 435 3.18 30.66 5.39
CA ALA A 435 2.40 30.78 4.16
C ALA A 435 2.55 29.55 3.26
N SER A 436 3.77 29.04 3.09
CA SER A 436 4.05 27.85 2.27
C SER A 436 3.40 26.59 2.84
N VAL A 437 3.48 26.38 4.16
CA VAL A 437 2.84 25.25 4.85
C VAL A 437 1.33 25.36 4.78
N ALA A 438 0.76 26.53 5.04
CA ALA A 438 -0.68 26.77 4.95
C ALA A 438 -1.20 26.53 3.53
N PHE A 439 -0.46 26.97 2.51
CA PHE A 439 -0.80 26.74 1.11
C PHE A 439 -0.76 25.24 0.76
N GLY A 440 0.29 24.52 1.16
CA GLY A 440 0.39 23.07 0.97
C GLY A 440 -0.75 22.30 1.66
N ALA A 441 -1.07 22.66 2.91
CA ALA A 441 -2.17 22.06 3.66
C ALA A 441 -3.52 22.33 2.97
N LEU A 442 -3.76 23.56 2.50
CA LEU A 442 -4.98 23.92 1.78
C LEU A 442 -5.13 23.09 0.49
N ILE A 443 -4.04 22.88 -0.26
CA ILE A 443 -4.06 22.02 -1.46
C ILE A 443 -4.42 20.58 -1.09
N LEU A 444 -3.79 19.99 -0.08
CA LEU A 444 -4.06 18.62 0.33
C LEU A 444 -5.52 18.44 0.80
N ILE A 445 -6.03 19.40 1.60
CA ILE A 445 -7.42 19.42 2.06
C ILE A 445 -8.38 19.58 0.87
N ALA A 446 -8.09 20.50 -0.06
CA ALA A 446 -8.92 20.71 -1.24
C ALA A 446 -8.98 19.44 -2.11
N ILE A 447 -7.84 18.77 -2.34
CA ILE A 447 -7.80 17.49 -3.06
C ILE A 447 -8.66 16.46 -2.34
N ALA A 448 -8.50 16.29 -1.02
CA ALA A 448 -9.25 15.31 -0.23
C ALA A 448 -10.77 15.56 -0.24
N LEU A 449 -11.21 16.83 -0.27
CA LEU A 449 -12.63 17.18 -0.24
C LEU A 449 -13.30 17.21 -1.64
N ILE A 450 -12.54 17.55 -2.69
CA ILE A 450 -13.09 17.78 -4.04
C ILE A 450 -13.02 16.51 -4.90
N VAL A 451 -11.87 15.83 -4.92
CA VAL A 451 -11.62 14.70 -5.84
C VAL A 451 -12.59 13.53 -5.65
N PRO A 452 -12.97 13.12 -4.42
CA PRO A 452 -13.94 12.03 -4.25
C PRO A 452 -15.35 12.37 -4.73
N LYS A 453 -15.72 13.66 -4.71
CA LYS A 453 -17.09 14.13 -5.03
C LYS A 453 -17.26 14.50 -6.50
N LYS A 454 -16.19 14.95 -7.15
CA LYS A 454 -16.22 15.40 -8.55
C LYS A 454 -15.33 14.49 -9.38
N SER A 455 -15.87 13.93 -10.45
CA SER A 455 -15.07 13.22 -11.45
C SER A 455 -14.01 14.17 -12.00
N VAL A 456 -12.74 13.88 -11.71
CA VAL A 456 -11.60 14.68 -12.18
C VAL A 456 -11.53 14.58 -13.70
N THR A 457 -11.44 15.71 -14.39
CA THR A 457 -11.34 15.71 -15.87
C THR A 457 -10.02 15.06 -16.31
N PRO A 458 -9.96 14.45 -17.51
CA PRO A 458 -8.73 13.81 -18.02
C PRO A 458 -7.50 14.73 -18.04
N PHE A 459 -7.72 16.04 -18.15
CA PHE A 459 -6.68 17.05 -18.08
C PHE A 459 -5.89 17.02 -16.76
N TRP A 460 -6.58 16.97 -15.62
CA TRP A 460 -5.95 16.94 -14.30
C TRP A 460 -5.27 15.60 -13.99
N GLY A 461 -5.75 14.51 -14.59
CA GLY A 461 -5.04 13.23 -14.60
C GLY A 461 -3.67 13.37 -15.25
N ARG A 462 -3.64 13.82 -16.51
CA ARG A 462 -2.40 14.05 -17.27
C ARG A 462 -1.46 15.07 -16.65
N PHE A 463 -2.00 16.16 -16.11
CA PHE A 463 -1.20 17.16 -15.40
C PHE A 463 -0.49 16.52 -14.19
N GLY A 464 -1.20 15.68 -13.42
CA GLY A 464 -0.60 14.92 -12.33
C GLY A 464 0.53 14.00 -12.80
N ASP A 465 0.36 13.31 -13.92
CA ASP A 465 1.38 12.42 -14.48
C ASP A 465 2.64 13.20 -14.91
N LEU A 466 2.47 14.40 -15.48
CA LEU A 466 3.59 15.30 -15.82
C LEU A 466 4.33 15.80 -14.58
N VAL A 467 3.58 16.20 -13.54
CA VAL A 467 4.17 16.63 -12.26
C VAL A 467 4.91 15.48 -11.58
N GLU A 468 4.37 14.27 -11.60
CA GLU A 468 5.05 13.08 -11.09
C GLU A 468 6.34 12.81 -11.86
N GLY A 469 6.29 12.84 -13.20
CA GLY A 469 7.49 12.68 -14.04
C GLY A 469 8.55 13.74 -13.75
N ALA A 470 8.15 15.00 -13.59
CA ALA A 470 9.06 16.10 -13.26
C ALA A 470 9.70 15.94 -11.87
N MET A 471 8.93 15.51 -10.86
CA MET A 471 9.45 15.25 -9.51
C MET A 471 10.40 14.06 -9.48
N LEU A 472 10.10 12.98 -10.21
CA LEU A 472 11.01 11.84 -10.31
C LEU A 472 12.30 12.20 -11.06
N LEU A 473 12.20 13.01 -12.12
CA LEU A 473 13.35 13.47 -12.88
C LEU A 473 14.25 14.41 -12.06
N SER A 474 13.67 15.25 -11.20
CA SER A 474 14.43 16.22 -10.38
C SER A 474 15.23 15.59 -9.24
N ILE A 475 14.88 14.37 -8.80
CA ILE A 475 15.62 13.65 -7.76
C ILE A 475 17.09 13.46 -8.15
N THR A 476 17.36 13.05 -9.40
CA THR A 476 18.73 12.76 -9.87
C THR A 476 19.68 13.98 -9.77
N PRO A 477 19.36 15.15 -10.36
CA PRO A 477 20.21 16.33 -10.23
C PRO A 477 20.29 16.82 -8.78
N LEU A 478 19.22 16.70 -7.99
CA LEU A 478 19.26 17.09 -6.57
C LEU A 478 20.22 16.20 -5.76
N VAL A 479 20.27 14.89 -6.02
CA VAL A 479 21.26 13.99 -5.39
C VAL A 479 22.68 14.41 -5.75
N LEU A 480 22.95 14.73 -7.03
CA LEU A 480 24.26 15.21 -7.46
C LEU A 480 24.65 16.54 -6.81
N ALA A 481 23.66 17.42 -6.56
CA ALA A 481 23.88 18.66 -5.83
C ALA A 481 24.23 18.42 -4.37
N VAL A 482 23.54 17.50 -3.69
CA VAL A 482 23.83 17.13 -2.29
C VAL A 482 25.22 16.47 -2.14
N LEU A 483 25.70 15.77 -3.18
CA LEU A 483 27.03 15.18 -3.21
C LEU A 483 28.16 16.15 -3.64
N ASP A 484 27.85 17.45 -3.78
CA ASP A 484 28.77 18.51 -4.21
C ASP A 484 29.44 18.26 -5.58
N VAL A 485 28.83 17.43 -6.44
CA VAL A 485 29.40 17.08 -7.75
C VAL A 485 29.51 18.31 -8.65
N TYR A 486 28.51 19.20 -8.62
CA TYR A 486 28.54 20.44 -9.40
C TYR A 486 29.63 21.40 -8.95
N ALA A 487 29.88 21.49 -7.63
CA ALA A 487 30.95 22.33 -7.09
C ALA A 487 32.33 21.79 -7.51
N LYS A 488 32.53 20.46 -7.41
CA LYS A 488 33.75 19.79 -7.88
C LYS A 488 33.98 19.99 -9.38
N ALA A 489 32.95 19.83 -10.21
CA ALA A 489 33.04 20.04 -11.65
C ALA A 489 33.41 21.49 -12.01
N ARG A 490 32.80 22.48 -11.33
CA ARG A 490 33.14 23.90 -11.52
C ARG A 490 34.60 24.20 -11.12
N GLY A 491 35.08 23.59 -10.05
CA GLY A 491 36.46 23.73 -9.59
C GLY A 491 37.50 23.14 -10.55
N LEU A 492 37.13 22.15 -11.36
CA LEU A 492 38.00 21.56 -12.40
C LEU A 492 38.11 22.42 -13.65
N VAL A 493 37.06 23.20 -13.98
CA VAL A 493 37.04 24.09 -15.15
C VAL A 493 37.66 25.46 -14.86
N SER A 494 37.74 25.84 -13.57
CA SER A 494 38.33 27.11 -13.12
C SER A 494 39.84 27.04 -12.84
N LYS A 495 40.48 25.89 -13.05
CA LYS A 495 41.94 25.72 -13.09
C LYS A 495 42.38 25.60 -14.53
#